data_AF-A0AAV1HTD0-F1
#
_entry.id   AF-A0AAV1HTD0-F1
#
_cell.length_a   1.000
_cell.length_b   1.000
_cell.length_c   1.000
_cell.angle_alpha   90.00
_cell.angle_beta   90.00
_cell.angle_gamma   90.00
#
_symmetry.space_group_name_H-M   'P 1'
#
loop_
_entity.id
_entity.type
_entity.pdbx_description
1 polymer ?
#
loop_
_entity_poly.entity_id
_entity_poly.type
_entity_poly.pdbx_seq_one_letter_code
_entity_poly.pdbx_strand_id
1 'polypeptide(L)'
;MRGLIERIAILVLDSSGSVVERFNMQLKVQPEILQSVDVEDIESALRGCLLKLQYANASLGPCKEGCTFEVVAYTSQRSSIPKDTWVDGEPQSPVSHNGGDLPSLVPIKSAQVGSGALRVQLYAEH
;
A
#
# COMPACT_ATOMS: atom_id res chain seq x y z
N MET A 1 -2.01 16.04 -7.43
CA MET A 1 -1.63 14.65 -7.02
C MET A 1 -0.49 14.03 -7.82
N ARG A 2 -0.23 14.41 -9.09
CA ARG A 2 0.90 13.84 -9.86
C ARG A 2 2.22 13.96 -9.08
N GLY A 3 2.86 12.82 -8.80
CA GLY A 3 4.14 12.75 -8.08
C GLY A 3 4.07 13.00 -6.57
N LEU A 4 2.88 13.20 -5.99
CA LEU A 4 2.74 13.49 -4.55
C LEU A 4 2.46 12.27 -3.69
N ILE A 5 1.96 11.18 -4.27
CA ILE A 5 1.63 9.95 -3.55
C ILE A 5 2.91 9.12 -3.40
N GLU A 6 3.28 8.84 -2.15
CA GLU A 6 4.43 8.01 -1.82
C GLU A 6 4.00 6.56 -1.56
N ARG A 7 2.82 6.39 -0.96
CA ARG A 7 2.28 5.10 -0.55
C ARG A 7 0.77 5.13 -0.57
N ILE A 8 0.16 4.06 -1.06
CA ILE A 8 -1.26 3.77 -0.88
C ILE A 8 -1.33 2.59 0.07
N ALA A 9 -2.21 2.66 1.06
CA ALA A 9 -2.47 1.55 1.96
C ALA A 9 -3.95 1.20 1.99
N ILE A 10 -4.23 -0.09 2.12
CA ILE A 10 -5.53 -0.61 2.50
C ILE A 10 -5.44 -0.92 3.99
N LEU A 11 -6.23 -0.23 4.81
CA LEU A 11 -6.37 -0.54 6.22
C LEU A 11 -7.50 -1.51 6.38
N VAL A 12 -7.26 -2.62 7.07
CA VAL A 12 -8.32 -3.52 7.52
C VAL A 12 -8.62 -3.16 8.96
N LEU A 13 -9.88 -2.83 9.23
CA LEU A 13 -10.35 -2.41 10.55
C LEU A 13 -11.24 -3.49 11.14
N ASP A 14 -11.09 -3.75 12.44
CA ASP A 14 -12.04 -4.59 13.16
C ASP A 14 -13.36 -3.85 13.45
N SER A 15 -14.29 -4.53 14.13
CA SER A 15 -15.58 -3.97 14.50
C SER A 15 -15.51 -2.79 15.49
N SER A 16 -14.35 -2.56 16.12
CA SER A 16 -14.09 -1.39 16.97
C SER A 16 -13.51 -0.21 16.19
N GLY A 17 -13.23 -0.38 14.89
CA GLY A 17 -12.52 0.61 14.09
C GLY A 17 -11.01 0.61 14.30
N SER A 18 -10.45 -0.42 14.95
CA SER A 18 -9.00 -0.54 15.14
C SER A 18 -8.35 -1.19 13.94
N VAL A 19 -7.22 -0.65 13.47
CA VAL A 19 -6.46 -1.25 12.36
C VAL A 19 -5.84 -2.57 12.84
N VAL A 20 -6.21 -3.67 12.19
CA VAL A 20 -5.72 -5.03 12.48
C VAL A 20 -4.77 -5.56 11.41
N GLU A 21 -4.82 -5.01 10.21
CA GLU A 21 -3.89 -5.33 9.13
C GLU A 21 -3.77 -4.12 8.19
N ARG A 22 -2.59 -3.91 7.61
CA ARG A 22 -2.34 -2.84 6.64
C ARG A 22 -1.58 -3.38 5.44
N PHE A 23 -2.20 -3.35 4.27
CA PHE A 23 -1.52 -3.65 3.00
C PHE A 23 -0.96 -2.38 2.41
N ASN A 24 0.36 -2.29 2.29
CA ASN A 24 1.07 -1.14 1.78
C ASN A 24 1.53 -1.38 0.34
N MET A 25 1.23 -0.42 -0.53
CA MET A 25 1.81 -0.27 -1.85
C MET A 25 2.63 1.01 -1.88
N GLN A 26 3.94 0.86 -1.79
CA GLN A 26 4.88 1.98 -1.95
C GLN A 26 5.26 2.12 -3.42
N LEU A 27 5.16 3.34 -3.94
CA LEU A 27 5.37 3.67 -5.34
C LEU A 27 6.47 4.73 -5.43
N LYS A 28 7.51 4.45 -6.23
CA LYS A 28 8.47 5.46 -6.65
C LYS A 28 8.49 5.53 -8.16
N VAL A 29 8.19 6.70 -8.68
CA VAL A 29 8.15 6.99 -10.12
C VAL A 29 9.23 8.02 -10.43
N GLN A 30 10.01 7.78 -11.48
CA GLN A 30 10.95 8.75 -12.06
C GLN A 30 10.40 9.17 -13.44
N PRO A 31 9.60 10.25 -13.51
CA PRO A 31 8.86 10.62 -14.72
C PRO A 31 9.73 10.82 -15.96
N GLU A 32 10.98 11.24 -15.76
CA GLU A 32 11.94 11.59 -16.81
C GLU A 32 12.35 10.36 -17.62
N ILE A 33 12.49 9.21 -16.94
CA ILE A 33 12.85 7.94 -17.56
C ILE A 33 11.64 7.04 -17.83
N LEU A 34 10.50 7.28 -17.17
CA LEU A 34 9.26 6.51 -17.39
C LEU A 34 8.75 6.59 -18.83
N GLN A 35 8.95 7.72 -19.51
CA GLN A 35 8.51 7.91 -20.90
C GLN A 35 9.18 6.94 -21.89
N SER A 36 10.34 6.38 -21.51
CA SER A 36 11.11 5.43 -22.33
C SER A 36 10.79 3.97 -22.04
N VAL A 37 9.91 3.70 -21.08
CA VAL A 37 9.58 2.35 -20.62
C VAL A 37 8.41 1.79 -21.40
N ASP A 38 8.55 0.54 -21.84
CA ASP A 38 7.44 -0.17 -22.47
C ASP A 38 6.29 -0.36 -21.49
N VAL A 39 5.07 -0.08 -21.96
CA VAL A 39 3.85 -0.29 -21.18
C VAL A 39 3.68 -1.78 -20.85
N GLU A 40 4.09 -2.68 -21.75
CA GLU A 40 4.03 -4.13 -21.51
C GLU A 40 4.90 -4.56 -20.32
N ASP A 41 6.07 -3.95 -20.14
CA ASP A 41 6.95 -4.19 -19.00
C ASP A 41 6.31 -3.72 -17.68
N ILE A 42 5.63 -2.57 -17.71
CA ILE A 42 4.88 -2.04 -16.56
C ILE A 42 3.72 -2.98 -16.22
N GLU A 43 2.93 -3.39 -17.20
CA GLU A 43 1.81 -4.31 -16.99
C GLU A 43 2.28 -5.66 -16.45
N SER A 44 3.37 -6.21 -16.99
CA SER A 44 3.95 -7.47 -16.53
C SER A 44 4.38 -7.40 -15.06
N ALA A 45 5.05 -6.30 -14.67
CA ALA A 45 5.44 -6.07 -13.28
C ALA A 45 4.24 -5.97 -12.33
N LEU A 46 3.20 -5.20 -12.72
CA LEU A 46 1.98 -5.05 -11.93
C LEU A 46 1.16 -6.36 -11.88
N ARG A 47 1.14 -7.13 -12.96
CA ARG A 47 0.53 -8.47 -12.98
C ARG A 47 1.22 -9.40 -11.98
N GLY A 48 2.55 -9.37 -11.91
CA GLY A 48 3.31 -10.13 -10.91
C GLY A 48 2.97 -9.74 -9.47
N CYS A 49 2.69 -8.46 -9.22
CA CYS A 49 2.18 -7.97 -7.93
C CYS A 49 0.80 -8.55 -7.59
N LEU A 50 -0.15 -8.49 -8.53
CA LEU A 50 -1.50 -9.04 -8.35
C LEU A 50 -1.48 -10.56 -8.10
N LEU A 51 -0.64 -11.28 -8.84
CA LEU A 51 -0.47 -12.73 -8.64
C LEU A 51 0.03 -13.05 -7.24
N LYS A 52 0.97 -12.28 -6.68
CA LYS A 52 1.46 -12.52 -5.32
C LYS A 52 0.42 -12.21 -4.25
N LEU A 53 -0.42 -11.19 -4.46
CA LEU A 53 -1.51 -10.86 -3.53
C LEU A 53 -2.52 -12.01 -3.38
N GLN A 54 -2.76 -12.79 -4.44
CA GLN A 54 -3.67 -13.95 -4.39
C GLN A 54 -3.22 -15.04 -3.40
N TYR A 55 -1.93 -15.10 -3.08
CA TYR A 55 -1.35 -16.07 -2.15
C TYR A 55 -0.89 -15.42 -0.83
N ALA A 56 -1.16 -14.12 -0.62
CA ALA A 56 -0.73 -13.43 0.58
C ALA A 56 -1.40 -14.00 1.85
N ASN A 57 -2.58 -14.58 1.72
CA ASN A 57 -3.29 -15.32 2.78
C ASN A 57 -2.51 -16.52 3.33
N ALA A 58 -1.48 -17.03 2.65
CA ALA A 58 -0.63 -18.09 3.20
C ALA A 58 0.35 -17.57 4.27
N SER A 59 0.65 -16.27 4.23
CA SER A 59 1.56 -15.60 5.16
C SER A 59 0.84 -14.66 6.13
N LEU A 60 -0.47 -14.46 5.94
CA LEU A 60 -1.34 -13.62 6.74
C LEU A 60 -2.41 -14.47 7.41
N GLY A 61 -2.82 -14.07 8.61
CA GLY A 61 -3.91 -14.74 9.32
C GLY A 61 -5.27 -14.44 8.67
N PRO A 62 -6.31 -15.25 8.93
CA PRO A 62 -7.66 -14.89 8.53
C PRO A 62 -8.14 -13.63 9.30
N CYS A 63 -8.80 -12.69 8.60
CA CYS A 63 -9.50 -11.61 9.29
C CYS A 63 -10.67 -12.19 10.09
N LYS A 64 -10.96 -11.59 11.24
CA LYS A 64 -12.15 -11.92 12.02
C LYS A 64 -13.41 -11.51 11.25
N GLU A 65 -14.55 -12.11 11.59
CA GLU A 65 -15.83 -11.68 11.03
C GLU A 65 -16.13 -10.22 11.40
N GLY A 66 -16.72 -9.48 10.47
CA GLY A 66 -17.07 -8.07 10.67
C GLY A 66 -15.95 -7.07 10.41
N CYS A 67 -14.80 -7.50 9.88
CA CYS A 67 -13.77 -6.57 9.41
C CYS A 67 -14.32 -5.66 8.28
N THR A 68 -13.91 -4.40 8.28
CA THR A 68 -14.14 -3.43 7.19
C THR A 68 -12.80 -2.95 6.63
N PHE A 69 -12.81 -2.11 5.59
CA PHE A 69 -11.57 -1.55 5.06
C PHE A 69 -11.69 -0.09 4.64
N GLU A 70 -10.55 0.60 4.68
CA GLU A 70 -10.38 1.96 4.18
C GLU A 70 -9.16 2.03 3.24
N VAL A 71 -9.18 2.98 2.31
CA VAL A 71 -8.05 3.27 1.42
C VAL A 71 -7.43 4.60 1.81
N VAL A 72 -6.14 4.59 2.13
CA VAL A 72 -5.40 5.77 2.56
C VAL A 72 -4.23 6.05 1.63
N ALA A 73 -4.09 7.29 1.20
CA ALA A 73 -2.94 7.76 0.43
C ALA A 73 -2.02 8.60 1.33
N TYR A 74 -0.76 8.20 1.44
CA TYR A 74 0.28 8.98 2.10
C TYR A 74 0.94 9.87 1.06
N THR A 75 0.98 11.17 1.35
CA THR A 75 1.46 12.19 0.43
C THR A 75 2.57 13.01 1.07
N SER A 76 3.58 13.37 0.28
CA SER A 76 4.66 14.26 0.73
C SER A 76 4.20 15.70 0.99
N GLN A 77 3.07 16.13 0.41
CA GLN A 77 2.56 17.49 0.52
C GLN A 77 1.04 17.54 0.69
N ARG A 78 0.57 17.55 1.95
CA ARG A 78 -0.85 17.54 2.31
C ARG A 78 -1.64 18.76 1.81
N SER A 79 -1.01 19.95 1.77
CA SER A 79 -1.66 21.18 1.31
C SER A 79 -2.06 21.17 -0.17
N SER A 80 -1.49 20.24 -0.95
CA SER A 80 -1.71 20.11 -2.39
C SER A 80 -2.79 19.07 -2.74
N ILE A 81 -3.48 18.53 -1.73
CA ILE A 81 -4.50 17.49 -1.90
C ILE A 81 -5.91 18.14 -2.00
N PRO A 82 -6.69 17.84 -3.06
CA PRO A 82 -8.04 18.37 -3.23
C PRO A 82 -8.99 17.90 -2.12
N LYS A 83 -9.55 18.85 -1.36
CA LYS A 83 -10.45 18.57 -0.20
C LYS A 83 -11.90 18.25 -0.59
N ASP A 84 -12.25 18.44 -1.85
CA ASP A 84 -13.54 18.06 -2.42
C ASP A 84 -13.63 16.55 -2.71
N THR A 85 -12.47 15.90 -2.86
CA THR A 85 -12.36 14.47 -3.20
C THR A 85 -11.76 13.65 -2.06
N TRP A 86 -10.85 14.24 -1.29
CA TRP A 86 -10.14 13.56 -0.21
C TRP A 86 -10.43 14.21 1.13
N VAL A 87 -10.64 13.37 2.14
CA VAL A 87 -10.67 13.79 3.54
C VAL A 87 -9.32 13.54 4.18
N ASP A 88 -9.00 14.34 5.18
CA ASP A 88 -7.84 14.10 6.01
C ASP A 88 -8.03 12.78 6.76
N GLY A 89 -7.07 11.86 6.62
CA GLY A 89 -7.08 10.62 7.39
C GLY A 89 -6.86 10.91 8.88
N GLU A 90 -7.52 10.15 9.73
CA GLU A 90 -7.25 10.21 11.16
C GLU A 90 -5.82 9.75 11.47
N PRO A 91 -5.18 10.26 12.54
CA PRO A 91 -3.91 9.75 13.01
C PRO A 91 -4.03 8.25 13.31
N GLN A 92 -3.42 7.42 12.46
CA GLN A 92 -3.53 5.98 12.63
C GLN A 92 -2.74 5.55 13.86
N SER A 93 -3.41 4.82 14.75
CA SER A 93 -2.72 4.07 15.79
C SER A 93 -1.88 2.95 15.15
N PRO A 94 -0.80 2.48 15.80
CA PRO A 94 -0.11 1.26 15.39
C PRO A 94 -1.14 0.13 15.20
N VAL A 95 -0.83 -0.82 14.31
CA VAL A 95 -1.65 -2.03 14.18
C VAL A 95 -1.82 -2.63 15.58
N SER A 96 -3.06 -2.94 15.97
CA SER A 96 -3.37 -3.30 17.34
C SER A 96 -2.83 -4.69 17.66
N HIS A 97 -1.67 -4.75 18.32
CA HIS A 97 -1.10 -5.99 18.83
C HIS A 97 -1.62 -6.26 20.23
N ASN A 98 -2.14 -7.47 20.44
CA ASN A 98 -2.26 -8.01 21.78
C ASN A 98 -0.84 -8.20 22.35
N GLY A 99 -0.30 -7.24 23.11
CA GLY A 99 0.93 -7.43 23.89
C GLY A 99 2.06 -6.41 23.71
N GLY A 100 1.91 -5.37 22.89
CA GLY A 100 2.90 -4.28 22.79
C GLY A 100 4.11 -4.55 21.90
N ASP A 101 4.09 -5.62 21.10
CA ASP A 101 5.10 -5.88 20.07
C ASP A 101 4.95 -4.90 18.89
N LEU A 102 6.05 -4.67 18.16
CA LEU A 102 6.08 -3.86 16.94
C LEU A 102 5.35 -4.58 15.80
N PRO A 103 4.78 -3.84 14.82
CA PRO A 103 4.16 -4.42 13.63
C PRO A 103 5.10 -5.36 12.88
N SER A 104 4.62 -6.57 12.61
CA SER A 104 5.34 -7.55 11.80
C SER A 104 5.22 -7.17 10.33
N LEU A 105 6.36 -6.96 9.65
CA LEU A 105 6.39 -6.65 8.23
C LEU A 105 6.46 -7.94 7.40
N VAL A 106 5.41 -8.19 6.62
CA VAL A 106 5.31 -9.34 5.72
C VAL A 106 5.53 -8.90 4.28
N PRO A 107 6.71 -9.14 3.68
CA PRO A 107 6.97 -8.75 2.30
C PRO A 107 6.17 -9.62 1.33
N ILE A 108 5.50 -8.99 0.36
CA ILE A 108 4.68 -9.69 -0.64
C ILE A 108 5.40 -9.71 -2.00
N LYS A 109 5.77 -8.52 -2.51
CA LYS A 109 6.45 -8.40 -3.81
C LYS A 109 7.19 -7.08 -3.94
N SER A 110 8.37 -7.14 -4.54
CA SER A 110 9.06 -5.97 -5.08
C SER A 110 9.21 -6.10 -6.59
N ALA A 111 9.02 -5.00 -7.30
CA ALA A 111 9.20 -4.92 -8.75
C ALA A 111 9.90 -3.60 -9.13
N GLN A 112 10.75 -3.68 -10.16
CA GLN A 112 11.40 -2.53 -10.75
C GLN A 112 11.30 -2.63 -12.27
N VAL A 113 10.94 -1.53 -12.91
CA VAL A 113 10.78 -1.42 -14.36
C VAL A 113 11.68 -0.32 -14.89
N GLY A 114 12.22 -0.50 -16.10
CA GLY A 114 12.93 0.55 -16.86
C GLY A 114 14.02 1.27 -16.07
N SER A 115 15.07 0.54 -15.66
CA SER A 115 16.20 1.10 -14.88
C SER A 115 15.80 1.88 -13.62
N GLY A 116 14.63 1.59 -13.03
CA GLY A 116 14.15 2.27 -11.84
C GLY A 116 13.12 3.37 -12.10
N ALA A 117 12.64 3.49 -13.33
CA ALA A 117 11.55 4.39 -13.73
C ALA A 117 10.27 4.18 -12.92
N LEU A 118 9.96 2.91 -12.65
CA LEU A 118 8.92 2.53 -11.70
C LEU A 118 9.51 1.53 -10.71
N ARG A 119 9.33 1.80 -9.42
CA ARG A 119 9.60 0.86 -8.33
C ARG A 119 8.35 0.69 -7.50
N VAL A 120 7.95 -0.57 -7.31
CA VAL A 120 6.80 -0.95 -6.51
C VAL A 120 7.27 -1.88 -5.40
N GLN A 121 6.84 -1.60 -4.17
CA GLN A 121 6.98 -2.51 -3.04
C GLN A 121 5.61 -2.76 -2.41
N LEU A 122 5.26 -4.03 -2.32
CA LEU A 122 4.07 -4.54 -1.66
C LEU A 122 4.48 -5.30 -0.40
N TYR A 123 3.92 -4.91 0.72
CA TYR A 123 4.09 -5.57 2.01
C TYR A 123 2.85 -5.37 2.88
N ALA A 124 2.62 -6.28 3.82
CA ALA A 124 1.60 -6.14 4.84
C ALA A 124 2.25 -5.83 6.21
N GLU A 125 1.50 -5.15 7.07
CA GLU A 125 1.78 -5.00 8.49
C GLU A 125 0.63 -5.66 9.26
N HIS A 126 0.95 -6.54 10.19
CA HIS A 126 0.02 -7.25 11.07
C HIS A 126 0.59 -7.26 12.47
#